data_AF-A0A9C9L0W9-F1
#
_entry.id   AF-A0A9C9L0W9-F1
#
_cell.length_a   1.000
_cell.length_b   1.000
_cell.length_c   1.000
_cell.angle_alpha   90.00
_cell.angle_beta   90.00
_cell.angle_gamma   90.00
#
_symmetry.space_group_name_H-M   'P 1'
#
loop_
_entity.id
_entity.type
_entity.pdbx_description
1 polymer ?
#
loop_
_entity_poly.entity_id
_entity_poly.type
_entity_poly.pdbx_seq_one_letter_code
_entity_poly.pdbx_strand_id
1 'polypeptide(L)'
;MLGVRLEAELEQRLSVLSEKTRRSKSFLAKEALREYMDRLEAQELRKQETLERWETYQQTEEYISHDDMVDYLESWGSDSEKACPSTR
;
A
#
# COMPACT_ATOMS: atom_id res chain seq x y z
N MET A 1 -20.73 -0.19 -21.15
CA MET A 1 -19.59 0.59 -21.69
C MET A 1 -19.51 1.87 -20.88
N LEU A 2 -18.44 2.09 -20.12
CA LEU A 2 -18.26 3.31 -19.32
C LEU A 2 -17.67 4.40 -20.21
N GLY A 3 -18.38 5.50 -20.41
CA GLY A 3 -17.88 6.68 -21.11
C GLY A 3 -17.43 7.73 -20.09
N VAL A 4 -16.13 8.04 -20.08
CA VAL A 4 -15.57 9.07 -19.18
C VAL A 4 -15.24 10.29 -20.03
N ARG A 5 -15.75 11.46 -19.62
CA ARG A 5 -15.36 12.73 -20.23
C ARG A 5 -14.02 13.14 -19.64
N LEU A 6 -13.04 13.39 -20.51
CA LEU A 6 -11.72 13.88 -20.13
C LEU A 6 -11.65 15.36 -20.48
N GLU A 7 -10.97 16.12 -19.63
CA GLU A 7 -10.59 17.49 -19.95
C GLU A 7 -9.54 17.48 -21.07
N ALA A 8 -9.49 18.55 -21.87
CA ALA A 8 -8.68 18.61 -23.08
C ALA A 8 -7.19 18.33 -22.82
N GLU A 9 -6.65 18.86 -21.72
CA GLU A 9 -5.25 18.62 -21.33
C GLU A 9 -4.98 17.14 -21.04
N LEU A 10 -5.88 16.48 -20.30
CA LEU A 10 -5.72 15.07 -19.95
C LEU A 10 -5.84 14.17 -21.18
N GLU A 11 -6.77 14.49 -22.10
CA GLU A 11 -6.89 13.78 -23.37
C GLU A 11 -5.62 13.94 -24.23
N GLN A 12 -5.06 15.14 -24.30
CA GLN A 12 -3.82 15.40 -25.02
C GLN A 12 -2.66 14.58 -24.43
N ARG A 13 -2.49 14.58 -23.10
CA ARG A 13 -1.48 13.77 -22.40
C ARG A 13 -1.65 12.28 -22.68
N LEU A 14 -2.89 11.78 -22.66
CA LEU A 14 -3.19 10.38 -22.97
C LEU A 14 -2.88 10.05 -24.44
N SER A 15 -3.14 10.98 -25.37
CA SER A 15 -2.81 10.80 -26.80
C SER A 15 -1.31 10.69 -27.02
N VAL A 16 -0.52 11.62 -26.46
CA VAL A 16 0.94 11.59 -26.55
C VAL A 16 1.51 10.30 -25.95
N LEU A 17 0.98 9.86 -24.80
CA LEU A 17 1.41 8.62 -24.17
C LEU A 17 1.05 7.38 -25.02
N SER A 18 -0.12 7.39 -25.65
CA SER A 18 -0.57 6.31 -26.53
C SER A 18 0.35 6.13 -27.74
N GLU A 19 0.77 7.24 -28.35
CA GLU A 19 1.70 7.25 -29.48
C GLU A 19 3.10 6.77 -29.05
N LYS A 20 3.61 7.30 -27.93
CA LYS A 20 4.94 6.93 -27.41
C LYS A 20 5.02 5.46 -27.01
N THR A 21 3.97 4.91 -26.40
CA THR A 21 3.94 3.51 -25.93
C THR A 21 3.41 2.52 -26.96
N ARG A 22 2.88 3.00 -28.10
CA ARG A 22 2.18 2.22 -29.13
C ARG A 22 1.02 1.38 -28.55
N ARG A 23 0.34 1.92 -27.55
CA ARG A 23 -0.85 1.31 -26.92
C ARG A 23 -2.07 2.16 -27.19
N SER A 24 -3.26 1.56 -27.24
CA SER A 24 -4.48 2.34 -27.43
C SER A 24 -4.78 3.20 -26.20
N LYS A 25 -5.44 4.35 -26.40
CA LYS A 25 -5.90 5.23 -25.31
C LYS A 25 -6.75 4.45 -24.29
N SER A 26 -7.62 3.57 -24.77
CA SER A 26 -8.48 2.74 -23.92
C SER A 26 -7.69 1.73 -23.07
N PHE A 27 -6.63 1.14 -23.62
CA PHE A 27 -5.75 0.25 -22.85
C PHE A 27 -5.07 1.02 -21.70
N LEU A 28 -4.47 2.18 -22.00
CA LEU A 28 -3.79 3.00 -21.00
C LEU A 28 -4.75 3.52 -19.93
N ALA A 29 -5.96 3.96 -20.32
CA ALA A 29 -6.98 4.38 -19.37
C ALA A 29 -7.43 3.23 -18.45
N LYS A 30 -7.61 2.02 -19.00
CA LYS A 30 -7.94 0.83 -18.20
C LYS A 30 -6.83 0.47 -17.21
N GLU A 31 -5.57 0.60 -17.64
CA GLU A 31 -4.43 0.32 -16.77
C GLU A 31 -4.33 1.32 -15.62
N ALA A 32 -4.44 2.62 -15.94
CA ALA A 32 -4.44 3.67 -14.93
C ALA A 32 -5.58 3.52 -13.92
N LEU A 33 -6.77 3.11 -14.37
CA LEU A 33 -7.90 2.82 -13.48
C LEU A 33 -7.60 1.62 -12.57
N ARG A 34 -7.01 0.55 -13.10
CA ARG A 34 -6.65 -0.63 -12.29
C ARG A 34 -5.63 -0.25 -11.21
N GLU A 35 -4.54 0.39 -11.59
CA GLU A 35 -3.51 0.83 -10.63
C GLU A 35 -4.07 1.78 -9.56
N TYR A 36 -5.00 2.66 -9.95
CA TYR A 36 -5.70 3.53 -9.02
C TYR A 36 -6.56 2.74 -8.02
N MET A 37 -7.34 1.77 -8.52
CA MET A 37 -8.17 0.91 -7.69
C MET A 37 -7.31 0.07 -6.74
N ASP A 38 -6.28 -0.61 -7.24
CA ASP A 38 -5.39 -1.45 -6.43
C ASP A 38 -4.77 -0.64 -5.28
N ARG A 39 -4.37 0.61 -5.55
CA ARG A 39 -3.83 1.51 -4.53
C ARG A 39 -4.88 1.91 -3.48
N LEU A 40 -6.11 2.18 -3.90
CA LEU A 40 -7.20 2.51 -2.97
C LEU A 40 -7.57 1.31 -2.09
N GLU A 41 -7.70 0.13 -2.69
CA GLU A 41 -8.01 -1.11 -1.98
C GLU A 41 -6.92 -1.44 -0.97
N ALA A 42 -5.64 -1.32 -1.36
CA ALA A 42 -4.53 -1.53 -0.44
C ALA A 42 -4.50 -0.48 0.70
N GLN A 43 -4.92 0.77 0.43
CA GLN A 43 -5.03 1.80 1.47
C GLN A 43 -6.14 1.49 2.46
N GLU A 44 -7.31 1.06 1.97
CA GLU A 44 -8.43 0.70 2.83
C GLU A 44 -8.12 -0.54 3.67
N LEU A 45 -7.46 -1.55 3.08
CA LEU A 45 -6.99 -2.72 3.81
C LEU A 45 -6.06 -2.33 4.96
N ARG A 46 -5.02 -1.53 4.69
CA ARG A 46 -4.09 -1.05 5.74
C ARG A 46 -4.82 -0.29 6.85
N LYS A 47 -5.83 0.51 6.50
CA LYS A 47 -6.64 1.25 7.46
C LYS A 47 -7.44 0.29 8.34
N GLN A 48 -8.08 -0.72 7.75
CA GLN A 48 -8.83 -1.74 8.49
C GLN A 48 -7.93 -2.51 9.44
N GLU A 49 -6.78 -3.00 8.97
CA GLU A 49 -5.78 -3.70 9.81
C GLU A 49 -5.28 -2.82 10.96
N THR A 50 -5.08 -1.51 10.72
CA THR A 50 -4.65 -0.57 11.76
C THR A 50 -5.73 -0.39 12.82
N LEU A 51 -7.00 -0.25 12.40
CA LEU A 51 -8.12 -0.09 13.32
C LEU A 51 -8.36 -1.36 14.15
N GLU A 52 -8.26 -2.53 13.53
CA GLU A 52 -8.38 -3.81 14.22
C GLU A 52 -7.29 -3.97 15.28
N ARG A 53 -6.02 -3.70 14.93
CA ARG A 53 -4.91 -3.71 15.90
C ARG A 53 -5.11 -2.72 17.04
N TRP A 54 -5.63 -1.53 16.74
CA TRP A 54 -5.93 -0.52 17.75
C TRP A 54 -7.05 -0.97 18.69
N GLU A 55 -8.08 -1.62 18.17
CA GLU A 55 -9.16 -2.19 18.97
C GLU A 55 -8.65 -3.34 19.87
N THR A 56 -7.83 -4.24 19.33
CA THR A 56 -7.19 -5.30 20.12
C THR A 56 -6.36 -4.71 21.25
N TYR A 57 -5.52 -3.71 20.98
CA TYR A 57 -4.72 -3.04 22.01
C TYR A 57 -5.60 -2.42 23.10
N GLN A 58 -6.68 -1.73 22.75
CA GLN A 58 -7.59 -1.16 23.75
C GLN A 58 -8.28 -2.21 24.63
N GLN A 59 -8.48 -3.44 24.13
CA GLN A 59 -9.13 -4.51 24.87
C GLN A 59 -8.16 -5.34 25.71
N THR A 60 -6.95 -5.56 25.20
CA THR A 60 -5.96 -6.49 25.78
C THR A 60 -4.86 -5.77 26.55
N GLU A 61 -4.63 -4.49 26.24
CA GLU A 61 -3.44 -3.73 26.63
C GLU A 61 -2.12 -4.41 26.22
N GLU A 62 -2.18 -5.37 25.28
CA GLU A 62 -1.02 -6.13 24.84
C GLU A 62 -0.18 -5.33 23.83
N TYR A 63 1.11 -5.18 24.12
CA TYR A 63 2.05 -4.53 23.22
C TYR A 63 3.44 -5.15 23.33
N ILE A 64 4.28 -4.86 22.34
CA ILE A 64 5.72 -5.12 22.42
C ILE A 64 6.40 -3.79 22.71
N SER A 65 7.27 -3.74 23.72
CA SER A 65 7.98 -2.50 24.04
C SER A 65 8.94 -2.11 22.92
N HIS A 66 9.17 -0.80 22.77
CA HIS A 66 10.13 -0.29 21.78
C HIS A 66 11.52 -0.89 22.02
N ASP A 67 11.97 -0.92 23.28
CA ASP A 67 13.29 -1.42 23.66
C ASP A 67 13.44 -2.91 23.29
N ASP A 68 12.45 -3.75 23.59
CA ASP A 68 12.50 -5.18 23.24
C ASP A 68 12.57 -5.40 21.71
N MET A 69 11.85 -4.58 20.93
CA MET A 69 11.89 -4.65 19.46
C MET A 69 13.23 -4.19 18.90
N VAL A 70 13.78 -3.08 19.42
CA VAL A 70 15.09 -2.58 18.99
C VAL A 70 16.18 -3.59 19.30
N ASP A 71 16.19 -4.14 20.51
CA ASP A 71 17.12 -5.17 20.96
C ASP A 71 17.16 -6.39 20.02
N TYR A 72 16.00 -6.79 19.50
CA TYR A 72 15.86 -7.87 18.53
C TYR A 72 16.35 -7.45 17.14
N LEU A 73 15.91 -6.29 16.62
CA LEU A 73 16.29 -5.80 15.30
C LEU A 73 17.80 -5.55 15.17
N GLU A 74 18.46 -5.07 16.23
CA GLU A 74 19.92 -4.86 16.24
C GLU A 74 20.72 -6.17 16.19
N SER A 75 20.11 -7.28 16.62
CA SER A 75 20.75 -8.59 16.59
C SER A 75 20.70 -9.28 15.22
N TRP A 76 19.89 -8.76 14.28
CA TRP A 76 19.74 -9.33 12.94
C TRP A 76 21.05 -9.36 12.15
N GLY A 77 21.35 -10.51 11.55
CA GLY A 77 22.57 -10.69 10.77
C GLY A 77 23.85 -10.81 11.60
N SER A 78 23.72 -10.97 12.92
CA SER A 78 24.81 -11.36 13.81
C SER A 78 24.79 -12.86 14.10
N ASP A 79 25.92 -13.41 14.55
CA ASP A 79 26.01 -14.80 15.03
C ASP A 79 25.17 -15.05 16.31
N SER A 80 24.63 -13.99 16.91
CA SER A 80 23.84 -14.00 18.14
C SER A 80 22.46 -13.35 17.93
N GLU A 81 21.79 -13.66 16.82
CA GLU A 81 20.43 -13.20 16.55
C GLU A 81 19.48 -13.65 17.67
N LYS A 82 18.78 -12.68 18.28
CA LYS A 82 17.84 -12.90 19.39
C LYS A 82 16.50 -13.42 18.85
N ALA A 83 15.70 -14.03 19.72
CA ALA A 83 14.34 -14.43 19.36
C ALA A 83 13.41 -13.20 19.21
N CYS A 84 12.45 -13.30 18.28
CA CYS A 84 11.41 -12.27 18.11
C CYS A 84 10.65 -12.06 19.43
N PRO A 85 10.52 -10.82 19.94
CA PRO A 85 9.83 -10.54 21.19
C PRO A 85 8.32 -10.80 21.06
N SER A 86 7.71 -11.25 22.16
CA SER A 86 6.26 -11.49 22.25
C SER A 86 5.52 -10.29 22.84
N THR A 87 4.21 -10.20 22.59
CA THR A 87 3.34 -9.25 23.30
C THR A 87 3.36 -9.54 24.81
N ARG A 88 3.28 -8.48 25.61
CA ARG A 88 3.20 -8.52 27.08
C ARG A 88 1.82 -8.13 27.56
#